data_AF-A0A353MIK9-F1
#
_entry.id   AF-A0A353MIK9-F1
#
_cell.length_a   1.000
_cell.length_b   1.000
_cell.length_c   1.000
_cell.angle_alpha   90.00
_cell.angle_beta   90.00
_cell.angle_gamma   90.00
#
_symmetry.space_group_name_H-M   'P 1'
#
loop_
_entity.id
_entity.type
_entity.pdbx_description
1 polymer ?
#
loop_
_entity_poly.entity_id
_entity_poly.type
_entity_poly.pdbx_seq_one_letter_code
_entity_poly.pdbx_strand_id
1 'polypeptide(L)' 'MKILFVASEVTPFAKTGGLADVASALPKTLRSLGHDVRIMMPFYSVVEKGGMAVRKGRKSASV' A
#
# COMPACT_ATOMS: atom_id res chain seq x y z
N MET A 1 -6.99 17.04 3.18
CA MET A 1 -7.30 16.49 1.83
C MET A 1 -7.38 14.97 1.92
N LYS A 2 -8.07 14.31 0.99
CA LYS A 2 -8.12 12.84 0.88
C LYS A 2 -7.22 12.41 -0.28
N ILE A 3 -6.25 11.54 0.00
CA ILE A 3 -5.21 11.12 -0.94
C ILE A 3 -5.16 9.59 -0.99
N LEU A 4 -5.33 9.01 -2.17
CA LEU A 4 -5.08 7.59 -2.42
C LEU A 4 -3.77 7.47 -3.19
N PHE A 5 -2.75 6.90 -2.54
CA PHE A 5 -1.46 6.60 -3.13
C PHE A 5 -1.52 5.20 -3.76
N VAL A 6 -1.24 5.10 -5.06
CA VAL A 6 -1.22 3.81 -5.78
C VAL A 6 0.20 3.54 -6.24
N ALA A 7 0.76 2.40 -5.86
CA ALA A 7 2.12 2.01 -6.22
C ALA A 7 2.22 0.49 -6.44
N SER A 8 3.20 0.08 -7.25
CA SER A 8 3.54 -1.33 -7.43
C SER A 8 4.40 -1.89 -6.30
N GLU A 9 5.04 -1.06 -5.49
CA GLU A 9 5.95 -1.47 -4.42
C GLU A 9 5.74 -0.61 -3.18
N VAL A 10 5.72 -1.21 -1.99
CA VAL A 10 5.56 -0.53 -0.69
C VAL A 10 6.29 -1.30 0.40
N THR A 11 7.18 -0.64 1.13
CA THR A 11 7.85 -1.22 2.32
C THR A 11 6.88 -1.33 3.51
N PRO A 12 6.83 -2.46 4.26
CA PRO A 12 7.65 -3.68 4.14
C PRO A 12 7.00 -4.82 3.34
N PHE A 13 5.96 -4.55 2.55
CA PHE A 13 5.12 -5.58 1.93
C PHE A 13 5.72 -6.17 0.64
N ALA A 14 6.15 -5.32 -0.27
CA ALA A 14 6.72 -5.70 -1.56
C ALA A 14 7.77 -4.66 -1.96
N LYS A 15 9.03 -5.09 -2.07
CA LYS A 15 10.16 -4.23 -2.37
C LYS A 15 11.13 -4.90 -3.34
N THR A 16 11.40 -4.20 -4.44
CA THR A 16 12.44 -4.51 -5.42
C THR A 16 13.48 -3.39 -5.44
N GLY A 17 13.04 -2.13 -5.32
CA GLY A 17 13.93 -0.97 -5.37
C GLY A 17 13.51 0.20 -4.49
N GLY A 18 14.00 1.40 -4.81
CA GLY A 18 13.77 2.62 -4.03
C GLY A 18 12.33 3.16 -4.05
N LEU A 19 11.51 2.70 -5.01
CA LEU A 19 10.09 3.07 -5.07
C LEU A 19 9.35 2.68 -3.79
N ALA A 20 9.61 1.47 -3.26
CA ALA A 20 8.98 0.97 -2.05
C ALA A 20 9.21 1.87 -0.83
N ASP A 21 10.41 2.45 -0.73
CA ASP A 21 10.79 3.33 0.35
C ASP A 21 10.06 4.67 0.24
N VAL A 22 10.01 5.26 -0.95
CA VAL A 22 9.26 6.50 -1.21
C VAL A 22 7.77 6.31 -1.00
N ALA A 23 7.19 5.24 -1.55
CA ALA A 23 5.77 4.89 -1.42
C ALA A 23 5.36 4.58 0.03
N SER A 24 6.32 4.30 0.91
CA SER A 24 6.07 4.15 2.34
C SER A 24 6.33 5.44 3.15
N ALA A 25 7.34 6.24 2.78
CA ALA A 25 7.78 7.40 3.54
C ALA A 25 6.91 8.64 3.27
N LEU A 26 6.67 8.97 1.99
CA LEU A 26 5.92 10.17 1.64
C LEU A 26 4.47 10.14 2.17
N PRO A 27 3.70 9.05 2.02
CA PRO A 27 2.36 8.98 2.60
C PRO A 27 2.32 9.14 4.12
N LYS A 28 3.34 8.65 4.85
CA LYS A 28 3.46 8.85 6.30
C LYS A 28 3.65 10.33 6.64
N THR A 29 4.52 11.02 5.91
CA THR A 29 4.74 12.46 6.11
C THR A 29 3.48 13.27 5.79
N LEU A 30 2.81 12.98 4.67
CA LEU A 30 1.54 13.65 4.32
C LEU A 30 0.46 13.42 5.39
N ARG A 31 0.41 12.22 5.97
CA ARG A 31 -0.48 11.94 7.10
C ARG A 31 -0.13 12.75 8.35
N SER A 32 1.15 12.92 8.66
CA SER A 32 1.57 13.79 9.78
C SER A 32 1.23 15.27 9.58
N LEU A 33 1.09 15.71 8.33
CA LEU A 33 0.62 17.07 7.98
C LEU A 33 -0.92 17.20 8.02
N GLY A 34 -1.64 16.19 8.52
CA GLY A 34 -3.09 16.25 8.71
C GLY A 34 -3.92 15.82 7.49
N HIS A 35 -3.33 15.12 6.52
CA HIS A 35 -4.08 14.57 5.39
C HIS A 35 -4.60 13.14 5.68
N ASP A 36 -5.77 12.80 5.12
CA ASP A 36 -6.27 11.43 5.10
C ASP A 36 -5.63 10.70 3.92
N VAL A 37 -4.66 9.84 4.21
CA VAL A 37 -3.84 9.16 3.20
C VAL A 37 -4.02 7.66 3.33
N ARG A 38 -4.28 7.02 2.18
CA ARG A 38 -4.35 5.56 2.04
C ARG A 38 -3.37 5.11 0.97
N ILE A 39 -2.88 3.87 1.09
CA ILE A 39 -2.00 3.24 0.10
C ILE A 39 -2.73 2.03 -0.49
N MET A 40 -2.69 1.89 -1.80
CA MET A 40 -3.15 0.72 -2.55
C MET A 40 -1.99 0.16 -3.37
N MET A 41 -1.84 -1.16 -3.31
CA MET A 41 -0.85 -1.91 -4.09
C MET A 41 -1.44 -3.28 -4.46
N PRO A 42 -0.90 -3.97 -5.46
CA PRO A 42 -1.27 -5.35 -5.75
C PRO A 42 -0.97 -6.28 -4.56
N PHE A 43 -1.85 -7.26 -4.34
CA PHE A 43 -1.64 -8.29 -3.33
C PHE A 43 -0.77 -9.42 -3.90
N TYR A 44 0.54 -9.16 -4.01
CA TYR A 44 1.51 -10.15 -4.52
C TYR A 44 1.65 -11.36 -3.60
N SER A 45 2.14 -12.47 -4.15
CA SER A 45 2.39 -13.72 -3.40
C SER A 45 3.37 -13.54 -2.24
N VAL A 46 4.33 -12.62 -2.34
CA VAL A 46 5.23 -12.27 -1.23
C VAL A 46 4.47 -11.66 -0.04
N VAL A 47 3.41 -10.88 -0.29
CA VAL A 47 2.58 -10.28 0.75
C VAL A 47 1.72 -11.36 1.42
N GLU A 48 1.16 -12.28 0.63
CA GLU A 48 0.39 -13.42 1.14
C GLU A 48 1.25 -14.33 2.02
N LYS A 49 2.46 -14.68 1.56
CA LYS A 49 3.40 -15.52 2.30
C LYS A 49 3.98 -14.82 3.54
N GLY A 50 4.00 -13.49 3.57
CA GLY A 50 4.48 -12.69 4.69
C GLY A 50 3.64 -12.77 5.96
N GLY A 51 2.54 -13.55 5.97
CA GLY A 51 1.79 -13.89 7.18
C GLY A 51 1.03 -12.72 7.80
N MET A 52 0.85 -11.62 7.07
CA MET A 52 0.12 -10.45 7.55
C MET A 52 -1.38 -10.74 7.61
N ALA A 53 -2.04 -10.30 8.68
CA ALA A 53 -3.48 -10.42 8.85
C ALA A 53 -4.21 -9.54 7.82
N VAL A 54 -4.64 -10.13 6.71
CA VAL A 54 -5.39 -9.43 5.66
C VAL A 54 -6.88 -9.72 5.81
N ARG A 55 -7.67 -8.67 5.98
CA ARG A 55 -9.12 -8.76 5.84
C ARG A 55 -9.46 -8.85 4.36
N LYS A 56 -9.93 -10.02 3.91
CA LYS A 56 -10.42 -10.18 2.53
C LYS A 56 -11.63 -9.26 2.33
N GLY A 57 -11.51 -8.33 1.39
CA GLY A 57 -12.60 -7.46 0.97
C GLY A 57 -13.64 -8.21 0.13
N ARG A 58 -14.79 -7.57 -0.09
CA ARG A 58 -15.81 -8.08 -1.03
C ARG A 58 -15.19 -8.07 -2.43
N LYS A 59 -15.19 -9.20 -3.15
CA LYS A 59 -14.74 -9.24 -4.55
C LYS A 59 -15.68 -8.36 -5.37
N SER A 60 -15.24 -7.17 -5.77
CA SER A 60 -15.95 -6.35 -6.75
C SER A 60 -15.10 -6.23 -8.01
N ALA A 61 -15.23 -7.24 -8.86
CA ALA A 61 -14.83 -7.21 -10.25
C ALA A 61 -15.65 -8.30 -10.93
N SER A 62 -16.91 -7.98 -11.23
CA SER A 62 -17.62 -8.63 -12.34
C SER A 62 -17.12 -7.94 -13.60
N VAL A 63 -16.39 -8.67 -14.42
CA VAL A 63 -16.26 -8.35 -15.85
C VAL A 63 -17.43 -9.02 -16.54
#